data_AF-A0A0L0UIV6-F1
#
_entry.id   AF-A0A0L0UIV6-F1
#
_cell.length_a   1.000
_cell.length_b   1.000
_cell.length_c   1.000
_cell.angle_alpha   90.00
_cell.angle_beta   90.00
_cell.angle_gamma   90.00
#
_symmetry.space_group_name_H-M   'P 1'
#
loop_
_entity.id
_entity.type
_entity.pdbx_description
1 polymer ?
#
loop_
_entity_poly.entity_id
_entity_poly.type
_entity_poly.pdbx_seq_one_letter_code
_entity_poly.pdbx_strand_id
1 'polypeptide(L)'
;MRIEQQNHHIKSILHTLQIMEERAAKTEKMNAIYNFVHSVERIICRRLKFDGHWSMTLSQALRNNATQWSEVQDVLKLNNQSKGCLLNTINKIKSERLEYGHASRATSKSLVLSTNLIPLAQEHFSLIPTEVNMLQTLLAWVLP
;
A
#
# COMPACT_ATOMS: atom_id res chain seq x y z
N MET A 1 -8.82 44.74 21.00
CA MET A 1 -9.29 43.56 21.77
C MET A 1 -10.22 42.62 20.99
N ARG A 2 -11.46 42.98 20.60
CA ARG A 2 -12.38 42.04 19.89
C ARG A 2 -11.87 41.60 18.51
N ILE A 3 -11.25 42.52 17.76
CA ILE A 3 -10.68 42.26 16.42
C ILE A 3 -9.43 41.35 16.51
N GLU A 4 -8.58 41.53 17.53
CA GLU A 4 -7.37 40.70 17.73
C GLU A 4 -7.73 39.26 18.12
N GLN A 5 -8.75 39.08 18.96
CA GLN A 5 -9.29 37.75 19.28
C GLN A 5 -9.88 37.06 18.04
N GLN A 6 -10.61 37.80 17.19
CA GLN A 6 -11.14 37.27 15.93
C GLN A 6 -10.02 36.86 14.96
N ASN A 7 -8.96 37.68 14.84
CA ASN A 7 -7.79 37.36 14.00
C ASN A 7 -7.04 36.11 14.50
N HIS A 8 -6.86 35.96 15.81
CA HIS A 8 -6.26 34.75 16.38
C HIS A 8 -7.12 33.51 16.09
N HIS A 9 -8.45 33.63 16.19
CA HIS A 9 -9.36 32.52 15.90
C HIS A 9 -9.33 32.12 14.43
N ILE A 10 -9.35 33.09 13.51
CA ILE A 10 -9.21 32.84 12.06
C ILE A 10 -7.89 32.14 11.76
N LYS A 11 -6.77 32.61 12.35
CA LYS A 11 -5.45 31.98 12.16
C LYS A 11 -5.44 30.54 12.65
N SER A 12 -6.08 30.25 13.78
CA SER A 12 -6.23 28.89 14.31
C SER A 12 -7.04 28.00 13.37
N ILE A 13 -8.16 28.49 12.83
CA ILE A 13 -9.00 27.73 11.88
C ILE A 13 -8.22 27.42 10.61
N LEU A 14 -7.52 28.40 10.03
CA LEU A 14 -6.70 28.21 8.83
C LEU A 14 -5.61 27.17 9.05
N HIS A 15 -4.95 27.19 10.21
CA HIS A 15 -3.95 26.18 10.56
C HIS A 15 -4.56 24.78 10.69
N THR A 16 -5.73 24.65 11.32
CA THR A 16 -6.46 23.38 11.40
C THR A 16 -6.85 22.86 10.02
N LEU A 17 -7.34 23.73 9.13
CA LEU A 17 -7.69 23.35 7.75
C LEU A 17 -6.46 22.84 7.00
N GLN A 18 -5.33 23.54 7.10
CA GLN A 18 -4.08 23.09 6.49
C GLN A 18 -3.65 21.70 6.98
N ILE A 19 -3.69 21.45 8.29
CA ILE A 19 -3.38 20.13 8.86
C ILE A 19 -4.33 19.05 8.32
N MET A 20 -5.62 19.38 8.18
CA MET A 20 -6.63 18.45 7.65
C MET A 20 -6.37 18.12 6.18
N GLU A 21 -6.02 19.12 5.37
CA GLU A 21 -5.65 18.94 3.96
C GLU A 21 -4.39 18.08 3.81
N GLU A 22 -3.34 18.36 4.59
CA GLU A 22 -2.11 17.58 4.60
C GLU A 22 -2.37 16.12 5.00
N ARG A 23 -3.22 15.90 6.02
CA ARG A 23 -3.62 14.56 6.45
C ARG A 23 -4.44 13.82 5.40
N ALA A 24 -5.36 14.53 4.72
CA ALA A 24 -6.14 13.96 3.63
C ALA A 24 -5.25 13.53 2.47
N ALA A 25 -4.33 14.40 2.03
CA ALA A 25 -3.39 14.09 0.96
C ALA A 25 -2.49 12.89 1.30
N LYS A 26 -1.95 12.83 2.53
CA LYS A 26 -1.19 11.67 3.02
C LYS A 26 -2.02 10.38 2.97
N THR A 27 -3.26 10.46 3.43
CA THR A 27 -4.20 9.32 3.46
C THR A 27 -4.48 8.79 2.05
N GLU A 28 -4.67 9.68 1.08
CA GLU A 28 -4.88 9.29 -0.32
C GLU A 28 -3.66 8.56 -0.90
N LYS A 29 -2.46 9.09 -0.68
CA LYS A 29 -1.21 8.47 -1.14
C LYS A 29 -1.01 7.07 -0.53
N MET A 30 -1.13 6.95 0.79
CA MET A 30 -1.01 5.66 1.50
C MET A 30 -2.02 4.63 1.00
N ASN A 31 -3.26 5.07 0.76
CA ASN A 31 -4.29 4.19 0.25
C ASN A 31 -4.03 3.71 -1.18
N ALA A 32 -3.45 4.55 -2.05
CA ALA A 32 -3.08 4.12 -3.40
C ALA A 32 -2.04 2.99 -3.36
N ILE A 33 -1.03 3.11 -2.51
CA ILE A 33 0.01 2.09 -2.30
C ILE A 33 -0.60 0.81 -1.73
N TYR A 34 -1.47 0.92 -0.73
CA TYR A 34 -2.21 -0.21 -0.18
C TYR A 34 -3.04 -0.92 -1.25
N ASN A 35 -3.81 -0.18 -2.04
CA ASN A 35 -4.67 -0.76 -3.07
C ASN A 35 -3.87 -1.45 -4.16
N PHE A 36 -2.69 -0.92 -4.52
CA PHE A 36 -1.76 -1.59 -5.42
C PHE A 36 -1.32 -2.95 -4.86
N VAL A 37 -0.75 -2.97 -3.65
CA VAL A 37 -0.27 -4.20 -3.01
C VAL A 37 -1.41 -5.21 -2.81
N HIS A 38 -2.58 -4.74 -2.39
CA HIS A 38 -3.76 -5.57 -2.26
C HIS A 38 -4.19 -6.16 -3.61
N SER A 39 -4.19 -5.37 -4.68
CA SER A 39 -4.54 -5.85 -6.02
C SER A 39 -3.54 -6.90 -6.52
N VAL A 40 -2.25 -6.68 -6.31
CA VAL A 40 -1.20 -7.65 -6.63
C VAL A 40 -1.43 -8.97 -5.90
N GLU A 41 -1.66 -8.92 -4.58
CA GLU A 41 -1.96 -10.12 -3.78
C GLU A 41 -3.19 -10.86 -4.34
N ARG A 42 -4.26 -10.13 -4.68
CA ARG A 42 -5.47 -10.73 -5.26
C ARG A 42 -5.21 -11.39 -6.61
N ILE A 43 -4.39 -10.81 -7.47
CA ILE A 43 -4.04 -11.41 -8.77
C ILE A 43 -3.22 -12.69 -8.56
N ILE A 44 -2.26 -12.69 -7.62
CA ILE A 44 -1.48 -13.88 -7.26
C ILE A 44 -2.42 -15.00 -6.79
N CYS A 45 -3.30 -14.71 -5.82
CA CYS A 45 -4.24 -15.70 -5.28
C CYS A 45 -5.14 -16.30 -6.37
N ARG A 46 -5.62 -15.47 -7.32
CA ARG A 46 -6.42 -15.91 -8.47
C ARG A 46 -5.63 -16.80 -9.42
N ARG A 47 -4.40 -16.42 -9.76
CA ARG A 47 -3.54 -17.19 -10.68
C ARG A 47 -3.20 -18.57 -10.12
N LEU A 48 -3.00 -18.65 -8.81
CA LEU A 48 -2.71 -19.88 -8.09
C LEU A 48 -3.96 -20.69 -7.72
N LYS A 49 -5.15 -20.23 -8.16
CA LYS A 49 -6.44 -20.95 -8.06
C LYS A 49 -6.84 -21.40 -6.64
N PHE A 50 -6.35 -20.72 -5.60
CA PHE A 50 -6.83 -20.92 -4.21
C PHE A 50 -7.79 -19.80 -3.78
N ASP A 51 -8.33 -19.05 -4.74
CA ASP A 51 -9.34 -18.01 -4.55
C ASP A 51 -10.77 -18.55 -4.34
N GLY A 52 -10.95 -19.87 -4.35
CA GLY A 52 -12.22 -20.53 -4.00
C GLY A 52 -12.81 -20.06 -2.66
N HIS A 53 -11.95 -19.54 -1.78
CA HIS A 53 -12.35 -18.69 -0.67
C HIS A 53 -12.00 -17.23 -1.00
N TRP A 54 -13.04 -16.42 -1.24
CA TRP A 54 -12.93 -15.02 -1.65
C TRP A 54 -12.13 -14.13 -0.68
N SER A 55 -11.69 -14.63 0.48
CA SER A 55 -10.96 -13.92 1.51
C SER A 55 -9.54 -14.43 1.82
N MET A 56 -9.05 -15.49 1.18
CA MET A 56 -7.74 -16.05 1.54
C MET A 56 -6.60 -15.14 1.07
N THR A 57 -5.78 -14.70 2.02
CA THR A 57 -4.56 -13.91 1.77
C THR A 57 -3.38 -14.80 1.40
N LEU A 58 -2.35 -14.23 0.78
CA LEU A 58 -1.14 -14.97 0.42
C LEU A 58 -0.44 -15.56 1.67
N SER A 59 -0.41 -14.77 2.75
CA SER A 59 0.10 -15.20 4.06
C SER A 59 -0.64 -16.43 4.59
N GLN A 60 -1.97 -16.49 4.44
CA GLN A 60 -2.78 -17.63 4.87
C GLN A 60 -2.57 -18.84 3.97
N ALA A 61 -2.53 -18.65 2.64
CA ALA A 61 -2.34 -19.73 1.70
C ALA A 61 -1.00 -20.46 1.91
N LEU A 62 0.08 -19.69 2.12
CA LEU A 62 1.40 -20.22 2.42
C LEU A 62 1.55 -20.82 3.83
N ARG A 63 0.65 -20.50 4.76
CA ARG A 63 0.63 -21.08 6.12
C ARG A 63 -0.17 -22.37 6.17
N ASN A 64 -1.27 -22.42 5.42
CA ASN A 64 -2.18 -23.54 5.39
C ASN A 64 -1.81 -24.58 4.32
N ASN A 65 -0.65 -24.43 3.67
CA ASN A 65 -0.20 -25.26 2.55
C ASN A 65 -1.20 -25.32 1.38
N ALA A 66 -1.99 -24.26 1.19
CA ALA A 66 -2.87 -24.12 0.02
C ALA A 66 -2.09 -23.73 -1.25
N THR A 67 -0.86 -23.23 -1.09
CA THR A 67 0.13 -23.02 -2.15
C THR A 67 1.53 -23.18 -1.58
N GLN A 68 2.49 -23.45 -2.45
CA GLN A 68 3.91 -23.51 -2.09
C GLN A 68 4.63 -22.21 -2.44
N TRP A 69 5.72 -21.91 -1.73
CA TRP A 69 6.54 -20.74 -2.01
C TRP A 69 7.10 -20.75 -3.44
N SER A 70 7.52 -21.91 -3.94
CA SER A 70 8.00 -22.08 -5.31
C SER A 70 6.96 -21.63 -6.35
N GLU A 71 5.69 -21.99 -6.15
CA GLU A 71 4.60 -21.60 -7.08
C GLU A 71 4.41 -20.08 -7.10
N VAL A 72 4.52 -19.43 -5.93
CA VAL A 72 4.45 -17.96 -5.81
C VAL A 72 5.65 -17.32 -6.51
N GLN A 73 6.85 -17.87 -6.33
CA GLN A 73 8.06 -17.39 -7.02
C GLN A 73 7.92 -17.50 -8.54
N ASP A 74 7.40 -18.62 -9.04
CA ASP A 74 7.21 -18.85 -10.47
C ASP A 74 6.22 -17.85 -11.09
N VAL A 75 5.10 -17.60 -10.40
CA VAL A 75 4.08 -16.64 -10.87
C VAL A 75 4.62 -15.21 -10.94
N LEU A 76 5.43 -14.83 -9.96
CA LEU A 76 6.00 -13.49 -9.84
C LEU A 76 7.37 -13.34 -10.52
N LYS A 77 7.94 -14.44 -11.03
CA LYS A 77 9.31 -14.50 -11.57
C LYS A 77 10.36 -13.95 -10.59
N LEU A 78 10.21 -14.27 -9.31
CA LEU A 78 11.09 -13.78 -8.24
C LEU A 78 12.38 -14.60 -8.16
N ASN A 79 13.33 -14.27 -9.01
CA ASN A 79 14.69 -14.82 -8.92
C ASN A 79 15.37 -14.26 -7.66
N ASN A 80 15.76 -15.13 -6.73
CA ASN A 80 16.55 -14.82 -5.52
C ASN A 80 15.87 -13.97 -4.42
N GLN A 81 14.60 -13.60 -4.55
CA GLN A 81 13.88 -12.92 -3.46
C GLN A 81 13.24 -13.93 -2.50
N SER A 82 13.14 -13.58 -1.21
CA SER A 82 12.69 -14.50 -0.16
C SER A 82 11.20 -14.37 0.16
N LYS A 83 10.59 -15.47 0.61
CA LYS A 83 9.21 -15.52 1.15
C LYS A 83 9.00 -14.46 2.22
N GLY A 84 9.97 -14.34 3.13
CA GLY A 84 9.93 -13.38 4.22
C GLY A 84 9.87 -11.94 3.71
N CYS A 85 10.66 -11.60 2.69
CA CYS A 85 10.65 -10.26 2.10
C CYS A 85 9.26 -9.90 1.55
N LEU A 86 8.66 -10.76 0.73
CA LEU A 86 7.34 -10.49 0.12
C LEU A 86 6.26 -10.32 1.18
N LEU A 87 6.19 -11.24 2.13
CA LEU A 87 5.17 -11.21 3.18
C LEU A 87 5.35 -10.02 4.12
N ASN A 88 6.59 -9.66 4.47
CA ASN A 88 6.87 -8.50 5.31
C ASN A 88 6.46 -7.20 4.60
N THR A 89 6.80 -7.03 3.32
CA THR A 89 6.36 -5.87 2.53
C THR A 89 4.84 -5.75 2.48
N ILE A 90 4.14 -6.85 2.15
CA ILE A 90 2.67 -6.85 2.08
C ILE A 90 2.06 -6.52 3.44
N ASN A 91 2.50 -7.19 4.50
CA ASN A 91 1.91 -7.04 5.82
C ASN A 91 2.20 -5.66 6.42
N LYS A 92 3.41 -5.11 6.22
CA LYS A 92 3.79 -3.77 6.71
C LYS A 92 2.95 -2.68 6.07
N ILE A 93 2.79 -2.71 4.74
CA ILE A 93 1.94 -1.75 4.02
C ILE A 93 0.48 -1.86 4.48
N LYS A 94 -0.01 -3.08 4.73
CA LYS A 94 -1.36 -3.29 5.27
C LYS A 94 -1.51 -2.77 6.70
N SER A 95 -0.54 -3.01 7.58
CA SER A 95 -0.61 -2.62 8.99
C SER A 95 -0.50 -1.12 9.19
N GLU A 96 0.48 -0.47 8.56
CA GLU A 96 0.70 0.98 8.70
C GLU A 96 -0.45 1.80 8.10
N ARG A 97 -1.17 1.24 7.10
CA ARG A 97 -2.37 1.86 6.55
C ARG A 97 -3.55 1.86 7.53
N LEU A 98 -3.64 0.92 8.49
CA LEU A 98 -4.81 0.82 9.39
C LEU A 98 -5.06 2.10 10.18
N GLU A 99 -4.04 2.92 10.39
CA GLU A 99 -4.13 4.23 11.06
C GLU A 99 -4.92 5.29 10.25
N TYR A 100 -5.15 5.08 8.95
CA TYR A 100 -5.65 6.12 8.02
C TYR A 100 -6.99 5.77 7.32
N GLY A 101 -7.67 4.69 7.70
CA GLY A 101 -9.02 4.36 7.19
C GLY A 101 -9.09 4.00 5.69
N HIS A 102 -10.28 3.96 5.09
CA HIS A 102 -10.49 3.57 3.69
C HIS A 102 -10.43 4.72 2.69
N ALA A 103 -9.70 4.53 1.59
CA ALA A 103 -9.71 5.44 0.44
C ALA A 103 -11.05 5.48 -0.28
N SER A 104 -11.36 6.63 -0.88
CA SER A 104 -12.35 6.71 -1.95
C SER A 104 -11.86 5.94 -3.19
N ARG A 105 -12.80 5.33 -3.93
CA ARG A 105 -12.52 4.45 -5.09
C ARG A 105 -11.80 5.13 -6.26
N ALA A 106 -11.87 6.46 -6.36
CA ALA A 106 -11.49 7.22 -7.55
C ALA A 106 -9.98 7.54 -7.64
N THR A 107 -9.32 7.81 -6.50
CA THR A 107 -7.93 8.31 -6.48
C THR A 107 -6.88 7.22 -6.73
N SER A 108 -7.24 5.95 -6.50
CA SER A 108 -6.29 4.83 -6.49
C SER A 108 -5.70 4.46 -7.84
N LYS A 109 -6.39 4.69 -8.97
CA LYS A 109 -5.91 4.26 -10.29
C LYS A 109 -4.85 5.20 -10.87
N SER A 110 -5.06 6.51 -10.75
CA SER A 110 -4.15 7.52 -11.34
C SER A 110 -2.78 7.54 -10.65
N LEU A 111 -2.75 7.41 -9.32
CA LEU A 111 -1.51 7.50 -8.52
C LEU A 111 -0.58 6.29 -8.70
N VAL A 112 -1.14 5.10 -8.90
CA VAL A 112 -0.37 3.85 -9.09
C VAL A 112 0.31 3.82 -10.45
N LEU A 113 -0.32 4.42 -11.47
CA LEU A 113 0.18 4.45 -12.84
C LEU A 113 1.21 5.56 -13.11
N SER A 114 1.38 6.52 -12.19
CA SER A 114 2.17 7.75 -12.44
C SER A 114 3.65 7.66 -12.06
N THR A 115 4.26 6.46 -12.04
CA THR A 115 5.70 6.23 -11.72
C THR A 115 6.19 6.67 -10.32
N ASN A 116 5.37 7.37 -9.52
CA ASN A 116 5.74 7.87 -8.20
C ASN A 116 5.45 6.88 -7.05
N LEU A 117 4.97 5.67 -7.35
CA LEU A 117 4.58 4.71 -6.32
C LEU A 117 5.75 4.33 -5.39
N ILE A 118 6.95 4.16 -5.93
CA ILE A 118 8.13 3.78 -5.13
C ILE A 118 8.57 4.94 -4.22
N PRO A 119 8.81 6.17 -4.71
CA PRO A 119 9.12 7.30 -3.84
C PRO A 119 8.06 7.54 -2.76
N LEU A 120 6.77 7.46 -3.09
CA LEU A 120 5.69 7.67 -2.13
C LEU A 120 5.62 6.56 -1.08
N ALA A 121 5.96 5.32 -1.46
CA ALA A 121 6.05 4.22 -0.51
C ALA A 121 7.20 4.40 0.47
N GLN A 122 8.34 4.90 0.01
CA GLN A 122 9.47 5.23 0.88
C GLN A 122 9.18 6.44 1.79
N GLU A 123 8.41 7.42 1.31
CA GLU A 123 8.02 8.61 2.08
C GLU A 123 7.03 8.27 3.21
N HIS A 124 6.09 7.36 2.95
CA HIS A 124 4.94 7.14 3.83
C HIS A 124 4.92 5.81 4.56
N PHE A 125 5.78 4.86 4.18
CA PHE A 125 5.90 3.58 4.86
C PHE A 125 7.34 3.36 5.33
N SER A 126 7.48 2.70 6.49
CA SER A 126 8.80 2.41 7.08
C SER A 126 9.47 1.21 6.40
N LEU A 127 9.66 1.29 5.07
CA LEU A 127 10.21 0.21 4.26
C LEU A 127 11.74 0.15 4.36
N ILE A 128 12.27 -1.04 4.62
CA ILE A 128 13.71 -1.29 4.51
C ILE A 128 14.12 -1.50 3.04
N PRO A 129 15.41 -1.38 2.66
CA PRO A 129 15.84 -1.46 1.26
C PRO A 129 15.38 -2.71 0.51
N THR A 130 15.33 -3.87 1.18
CA THR A 130 14.85 -5.12 0.56
C THR A 130 13.34 -5.09 0.28
N GLU A 131 12.55 -4.43 1.12
CA GLU A 131 11.10 -4.26 0.92
C GLU A 131 10.81 -3.26 -0.21
N VAL A 132 11.65 -2.22 -0.35
CA VAL A 132 11.59 -1.30 -1.51
C VAL A 132 11.88 -2.05 -2.80
N ASN A 133 12.93 -2.87 -2.83
CA ASN A 133 13.28 -3.69 -3.99
C ASN A 133 12.15 -4.69 -4.33
N MET A 134 11.51 -5.28 -3.32
CA MET A 134 10.33 -6.13 -3.52
C MET A 134 9.20 -5.33 -4.19
N LEU A 135 8.89 -4.13 -3.71
CA LEU A 135 7.83 -3.30 -4.27
C LEU A 135 8.15 -2.89 -5.73
N GLN A 136 9.40 -2.61 -6.05
CA GLN A 136 9.87 -2.38 -7.43
C GLN A 136 9.64 -3.60 -8.31
N THR A 137 9.99 -4.80 -7.83
CA THR A 137 9.74 -6.05 -8.57
C THR A 137 8.25 -6.27 -8.82
N LEU A 138 7.39 -6.04 -7.81
CA LEU A 138 5.95 -6.16 -7.97
C LEU A 138 5.39 -5.14 -8.96
N LEU A 139 5.92 -3.92 -8.96
CA LEU A 139 5.52 -2.88 -9.92
C LEU A 139 5.92 -3.26 -11.35
N ALA A 140 7.16 -3.70 -11.55
CA ALA A 140 7.66 -4.19 -12.84
C ALA A 140 6.90 -5.43 -13.34
N TRP A 141 6.33 -6.24 -12.45
CA TRP A 141 5.51 -7.39 -12.82
C TRP A 141 4.10 -7.00 -13.31
N VAL A 142 3.52 -5.90 -12.81
CA VAL A 142 2.19 -5.41 -13.23
C VAL A 142 2.28 -4.55 -14.49
N LEU A 143 3.35 -3.76 -14.63
CA LEU A 143 3.55 -2.89 -15.78
C LEU A 143 4.01 -3.71 -17.01
N PRO A 144 3.49 -3.41 -18.22
CA PRO A 144 3.84 -4.09 -19.45
C PRO A 144 5.29 -3.83 -19.91
#